data_AF-A0A527GR28-F1
#
_entry.id   AF-A0A527GR28-F1
#
_cell.length_a   1.000
_cell.length_b   1.000
_cell.length_c   1.000
_cell.angle_alpha   90.00
_cell.angle_beta   90.00
_cell.angle_gamma   90.00
#
_symmetry.space_group_name_H-M   'P 1'
#
loop_
_entity.id
_entity.type
_entity.pdbx_description
1 polymer ?
#
loop_
_entity_poly.entity_id
_entity_poly.type
_entity_poly.pdbx_seq_one_letter_code
_entity_poly.pdbx_strand_id
1 'polypeptide(L)'
;DPNEPGSGASSGNAGTIAEYACMPVGTPAVLRALPKLLLDPDSPFSLRWPALLQLAPWLVRFMRQSLPAATRANALALAGLLADALPAWEDMAGEAGLEDQLRRNGCLYLYHRESDFAAGASGRAMRAGFGIHQEVLTAE
;
A
#
# COMPACT_ATOMS: atom_id res chain seq x y z
N ASP A 1 15.66 11.60 25.59
CA ASP A 1 15.97 12.37 24.38
C ASP A 1 16.03 13.84 24.79
N PRO A 2 17.11 14.57 24.50
CA PRO A 2 17.24 15.98 24.89
C PRO A 2 16.51 16.95 23.96
N ASN A 3 16.05 16.52 22.79
CA ASN A 3 15.41 17.42 21.82
C ASN A 3 13.89 17.53 22.05
N GLU A 4 13.27 18.58 21.50
CA GLU A 4 11.82 18.74 21.55
C GLU A 4 11.09 17.55 20.89
N PRO A 5 9.95 17.11 21.45
CA PRO A 5 9.12 16.09 20.81
C PRO A 5 8.81 16.45 19.36
N GLY A 6 9.02 15.51 18.44
CA GLY A 6 8.77 15.74 17.02
C GLY A 6 9.96 16.27 16.21
N SER A 7 11.07 16.68 16.84
CA SER A 7 12.22 17.29 16.16
C SER A 7 13.14 16.33 15.36
N GLY A 8 12.99 15.02 15.55
CA GLY A 8 13.78 13.99 14.87
C GLY A 8 13.16 13.50 13.56
N ALA A 9 13.07 12.17 13.38
CA ALA A 9 12.44 11.55 12.21
C ALA A 9 10.99 12.03 11.97
N SER A 10 10.32 12.52 13.02
CA SER A 10 8.97 13.06 12.94
C SER A 10 8.88 14.47 12.35
N SER A 11 9.98 15.23 12.29
CA SER A 11 9.98 16.65 11.86
C SER A 11 9.58 16.84 10.40
N GLY A 12 9.73 15.79 9.58
CA GLY A 12 9.33 15.74 8.19
C GLY A 12 8.38 14.59 7.87
N ASN A 13 7.68 14.03 8.87
CA ASN A 13 6.70 13.00 8.56
C ASN A 13 5.54 13.60 7.74
N ALA A 14 5.14 12.90 6.69
CA ALA A 14 3.86 13.11 6.03
C ALA A 14 2.95 11.96 6.47
N GLY A 15 2.27 12.13 7.59
CA GLY A 15 1.25 11.19 8.05
C GLY A 15 0.09 11.12 7.04
N THR A 16 -0.38 9.92 6.74
CA THR A 16 -1.55 9.71 5.87
C THR A 16 -2.41 8.60 6.46
N ILE A 17 -3.70 8.89 6.62
CA ILE A 17 -4.72 7.88 6.91
C ILE A 17 -5.12 7.27 5.57
N ALA A 18 -4.49 6.15 5.21
CA ALA A 18 -4.60 5.55 3.89
C ALA A 18 -5.76 4.53 3.81
N GLU A 19 -7.00 4.99 3.98
CA GLU A 19 -8.20 4.14 3.87
C GLU A 19 -8.33 3.42 2.51
N TYR A 20 -7.70 3.98 1.47
CA TYR A 20 -7.61 3.40 0.14
C TYR A 20 -6.59 2.25 0.00
N ALA A 21 -5.73 2.02 0.99
CA ALA A 21 -4.59 1.08 0.91
C ALA A 21 -5.00 -0.38 1.10
N CYS A 22 -6.08 -0.81 0.46
CA CYS A 22 -6.63 -2.15 0.58
C CYS A 22 -5.94 -3.18 -0.33
N MET A 23 -4.98 -2.79 -1.17
CA MET A 23 -4.28 -3.72 -2.05
C MET A 23 -3.17 -4.44 -1.28
N PRO A 24 -3.16 -5.79 -1.24
CA PRO A 24 -2.10 -6.51 -0.56
C PRO A 24 -0.78 -6.37 -1.32
N VAL A 25 0.33 -6.50 -0.58
CA VAL A 25 1.68 -6.56 -1.17
C VAL A 25 1.80 -7.77 -2.10
N GLY A 26 1.29 -8.93 -1.68
CA GLY A 26 1.28 -10.16 -2.48
C GLY A 26 0.22 -10.14 -3.57
N THR A 27 0.65 -10.01 -4.83
CA THR A 27 -0.23 -9.99 -6.00
C THR A 27 0.32 -10.84 -7.14
N PRO A 28 -0.51 -11.20 -8.16
CA PRO A 28 -0.02 -11.88 -9.35
C PRO A 28 1.01 -11.05 -10.13
N ALA A 29 1.02 -9.72 -9.95
CA ALA A 29 2.04 -8.85 -10.57
C ALA A 29 3.42 -9.07 -9.94
N VAL A 30 3.49 -9.24 -8.62
CA VAL A 30 4.75 -9.54 -7.92
C VAL A 30 5.31 -10.88 -8.37
N LEU A 31 4.46 -11.92 -8.50
CA LEU A 31 4.91 -13.22 -9.00
C LEU A 31 5.45 -13.16 -10.44
N ARG A 32 4.82 -12.35 -11.30
CA ARG A 32 5.32 -12.12 -12.67
C ARG A 32 6.63 -11.33 -12.70
N ALA A 33 6.83 -10.42 -11.75
CA ALA A 33 8.05 -9.65 -11.61
C ALA A 33 9.19 -10.45 -10.94
N LEU A 34 8.88 -11.52 -10.22
CA LEU A 34 9.83 -12.27 -9.39
C LEU A 34 11.08 -12.77 -10.14
N PRO A 35 10.99 -13.34 -11.36
CA PRO A 35 12.19 -13.75 -12.09
C PRO A 35 13.13 -12.59 -12.35
N LYS A 36 12.60 -11.42 -12.75
CA LYS A 36 13.41 -10.21 -12.94
C LYS A 36 14.00 -9.74 -11.61
N LEU A 37 13.20 -9.70 -10.54
CA LEU A 37 13.68 -9.30 -9.22
C LEU A 37 14.80 -10.19 -8.67
N LEU A 38 14.84 -11.49 -9.04
CA LEU A 38 15.85 -12.43 -8.56
C LEU A 38 17.13 -12.45 -9.41
N LEU A 39 17.01 -12.19 -10.71
CA LEU A 39 18.09 -12.43 -11.68
C LEU A 39 18.73 -11.14 -12.22
N ASP A 40 18.08 -9.99 -12.07
CA ASP A 40 18.60 -8.70 -12.48
C ASP A 40 19.68 -8.24 -11.47
N PRO A 41 20.95 -8.03 -11.88
CA PRO A 41 22.02 -7.63 -10.98
C PRO A 41 21.80 -6.23 -10.35
N ASP A 42 21.00 -5.38 -11.01
CA ASP A 42 20.61 -4.06 -10.51
C ASP A 42 19.25 -4.08 -9.80
N SER A 43 18.75 -5.29 -9.48
CA SER A 43 17.48 -5.46 -8.78
C SER A 43 17.54 -4.83 -7.37
N PRO A 44 16.48 -4.14 -6.93
CA PRO A 44 16.35 -3.71 -5.54
C PRO A 44 16.11 -4.88 -4.57
N PHE A 45 15.88 -6.09 -5.08
CA PHE A 45 15.65 -7.29 -4.28
C PHE A 45 16.94 -8.10 -4.14
N SER A 46 17.44 -8.22 -2.91
CA SER A 46 18.62 -9.02 -2.58
C SER A 46 18.26 -10.17 -1.65
N LEU A 47 18.64 -11.38 -2.03
CA LEU A 47 18.42 -12.58 -1.23
C LEU A 47 19.71 -13.39 -1.10
N ARG A 48 20.07 -13.72 0.14
CA ARG A 48 21.20 -14.62 0.42
C ARG A 48 20.77 -16.05 0.14
N TRP A 49 21.41 -16.73 -0.82
CA TRP A 49 21.11 -18.12 -1.18
C TRP A 49 20.99 -19.09 0.01
N PRO A 50 21.85 -19.04 1.05
CA PRO A 50 21.70 -19.92 2.21
C PRO A 50 20.44 -19.65 3.03
N ALA A 51 19.92 -18.41 3.03
CA ALA A 51 18.69 -18.05 3.72
C ALA A 51 17.44 -18.51 2.95
N LEU A 52 17.56 -18.77 1.63
CA LEU A 52 16.43 -19.18 0.80
C LEU A 52 15.78 -20.47 1.30
N LEU A 53 16.57 -21.48 1.68
CA LEU A 53 16.02 -22.75 2.18
C LEU A 53 15.25 -22.57 3.50
N GLN A 54 15.72 -21.69 4.37
CA GLN A 54 15.05 -21.37 5.63
C GLN A 54 13.77 -20.55 5.38
N LEU A 55 13.77 -19.69 4.36
CA LEU A 55 12.63 -18.86 3.97
C LEU A 55 11.61 -19.60 3.09
N ALA A 56 11.99 -20.72 2.48
CA ALA A 56 11.17 -21.44 1.49
C ALA A 56 9.73 -21.75 1.97
N PRO A 57 9.50 -22.23 3.22
CA PRO A 57 8.14 -22.49 3.69
C PRO A 57 7.27 -21.22 3.70
N TRP A 58 7.85 -20.09 4.10
CA TRP A 58 7.16 -18.80 4.09
C TRP A 58 6.95 -18.28 2.67
N LEU A 59 7.97 -18.40 1.80
CA LEU A 59 7.86 -18.00 0.39
C LEU A 59 6.76 -18.77 -0.34
N VAL A 60 6.60 -20.07 -0.08
CA VAL A 60 5.49 -20.85 -0.65
C VAL A 60 4.14 -20.32 -0.20
N ARG A 61 4.00 -19.96 1.08
CA ARG A 61 2.77 -19.33 1.59
C ARG A 61 2.52 -17.97 0.97
N PHE A 62 3.56 -17.14 0.84
CA PHE A 62 3.49 -15.84 0.18
C PHE A 62 3.05 -15.97 -1.29
N MET A 63 3.62 -16.94 -2.03
CA MET A 63 3.22 -17.22 -3.41
C MET A 63 1.76 -17.64 -3.51
N ARG A 64 1.29 -18.54 -2.63
CA ARG A 64 -0.13 -18.94 -2.58
C ARG A 64 -1.05 -17.75 -2.29
N GLN A 65 -0.66 -16.87 -1.36
CA GLN A 65 -1.42 -15.66 -1.03
C GLN A 65 -1.35 -14.57 -2.11
N SER A 66 -0.44 -14.71 -3.08
CA SER A 66 -0.29 -13.83 -4.23
C SER A 66 -1.07 -14.32 -5.46
N LEU A 67 -1.81 -15.44 -5.37
CA LEU A 67 -2.68 -15.92 -6.44
C LEU A 67 -3.96 -15.06 -6.56
N PRO A 68 -4.58 -14.94 -7.74
CA PRO A 68 -5.69 -14.00 -7.98
C PRO A 68 -6.85 -14.08 -6.97
N ALA A 69 -7.29 -15.29 -6.63
CA ALA A 69 -8.37 -15.49 -5.67
C ALA A 69 -7.97 -15.05 -4.26
N ALA A 70 -6.77 -15.42 -3.81
CA ALA A 70 -6.25 -15.02 -2.51
C ALA A 70 -6.00 -13.52 -2.44
N THR A 71 -5.43 -12.90 -3.48
CA THR A 71 -5.28 -11.45 -3.59
C THR A 71 -6.61 -10.73 -3.44
N ARG A 72 -7.68 -11.18 -4.13
CA ARG A 72 -9.01 -10.57 -4.00
C ARG A 72 -9.57 -10.72 -2.59
N ALA A 73 -9.47 -11.91 -1.98
CA ALA A 73 -9.93 -12.15 -0.62
C ALA A 73 -9.17 -11.30 0.41
N ASN A 74 -7.85 -11.21 0.28
CA ASN A 74 -7.00 -10.39 1.13
C ASN A 74 -7.35 -8.90 0.96
N ALA A 75 -7.59 -8.45 -0.27
CA ALA A 75 -7.96 -7.07 -0.52
C ALA A 75 -9.32 -6.69 0.07
N LEU A 76 -10.30 -7.60 0.00
CA LEU A 76 -11.59 -7.42 0.65
C LEU A 76 -11.45 -7.35 2.18
N ALA A 77 -10.64 -8.23 2.78
CA ALA A 77 -10.38 -8.20 4.22
C ALA A 77 -9.72 -6.88 4.64
N LEU A 78 -8.72 -6.41 3.89
CA LEU A 78 -8.07 -5.12 4.14
C LEU A 78 -9.05 -3.95 3.98
N ALA A 79 -9.90 -3.96 2.95
CA ALA A 79 -10.92 -2.94 2.77
C ALA A 79 -11.89 -2.88 3.96
N GLY A 80 -12.31 -4.04 4.48
CA GLY A 80 -13.14 -4.11 5.68
C GLY A 80 -12.47 -3.54 6.93
N LEU A 81 -11.17 -3.81 7.12
CA LEU A 81 -10.40 -3.24 8.25
C LEU A 81 -10.22 -1.72 8.13
N LEU A 82 -10.14 -1.21 6.90
CA LEU A 82 -9.89 0.21 6.63
C LEU A 82 -11.18 1.05 6.55
N ALA A 83 -12.35 0.42 6.38
CA ALA A 83 -13.62 1.10 6.16
C ALA A 83 -13.97 2.12 7.26
N ASP A 84 -13.65 1.79 8.52
CA ASP A 84 -13.94 2.63 9.68
C ASP A 84 -12.70 3.37 10.21
N ALA A 85 -11.57 3.31 9.50
CA ALA A 85 -10.32 3.89 9.98
C ALA A 85 -10.40 5.41 10.08
N LEU A 86 -10.86 6.11 9.03
CA LEU A 86 -10.94 7.57 9.05
C LEU A 86 -11.94 8.09 10.09
N PRO A 87 -13.18 7.57 10.19
CA PRO A 87 -14.09 7.95 11.27
C PRO A 87 -13.48 7.77 12.67
N ALA A 88 -12.81 6.64 12.93
CA ALA A 88 -12.16 6.41 14.22
C ALA A 88 -11.03 7.40 14.51
N TRP A 89 -10.27 7.81 13.50
CA TRP A 89 -9.25 8.86 13.64
C TRP A 89 -9.86 10.22 13.92
N GLU A 90 -11.00 10.54 13.31
CA GLU A 90 -11.72 11.80 13.53
C GLU A 90 -12.34 11.89 14.91
N ASP A 91 -12.97 10.80 15.37
CA ASP A 91 -13.49 10.70 16.74
C ASP A 91 -12.37 10.92 17.77
N MET A 92 -11.24 10.24 17.59
CA MET A 92 -10.08 10.39 18.49
C MET A 92 -9.48 11.80 18.43
N ALA A 93 -9.44 12.43 17.25
CA ALA A 93 -8.98 13.81 17.14
C ALA A 93 -9.93 14.79 17.82
N GLY A 94 -11.25 14.55 17.75
CA GLY A 94 -12.25 15.33 18.46
C GLY A 94 -12.13 15.20 19.98
N GLU A 95 -11.94 13.98 20.49
CA GLU A 95 -11.69 13.74 21.93
C GLU A 95 -10.42 14.45 22.44
N ALA A 96 -9.42 14.60 21.57
CA ALA A 96 -8.15 15.26 21.89
C ALA A 96 -8.14 16.77 21.62
N GLY A 97 -9.16 17.34 20.97
CA GLY A 97 -9.18 18.74 20.52
C GLY A 97 -8.12 19.05 19.45
N LEU A 98 -7.85 18.10 18.55
CA LEU A 98 -6.84 18.15 17.49
C LEU A 98 -7.45 18.02 16.08
N GLU A 99 -8.73 18.34 15.90
CA GLU A 99 -9.43 18.24 14.62
C GLU A 99 -8.75 19.12 13.56
N ASP A 100 -8.16 20.23 13.98
CA ASP A 100 -7.40 21.15 13.14
C ASP A 100 -6.06 20.57 12.65
N GLN A 101 -5.64 19.40 13.13
CA GLN A 101 -4.47 18.67 12.63
C GLN A 101 -4.84 17.67 11.53
N LEU A 102 -6.12 17.31 11.38
CA LEU A 102 -6.57 16.43 10.32
C LEU A 102 -6.89 17.22 9.05
N ARG A 103 -6.49 16.67 7.90
CA ARG A 103 -6.72 17.26 6.57
C ARG A 103 -7.22 16.19 5.60
N ARG A 104 -8.39 16.44 4.99
CA ARG A 104 -9.00 15.54 3.99
C ARG A 104 -8.58 15.92 2.56
N ASN A 105 -7.28 15.86 2.30
CA ASN A 105 -6.72 16.24 0.99
C ASN A 105 -6.59 15.04 0.02
N GLY A 106 -6.87 13.82 0.50
CA GLY A 106 -6.64 12.60 -0.27
C GLY A 106 -5.16 12.39 -0.60
N CYS A 107 -4.90 11.66 -1.68
CA CYS A 107 -3.55 11.45 -2.20
C CYS A 107 -3.56 11.43 -3.74
N LEU A 108 -2.43 11.80 -4.34
CA LEU A 108 -2.24 11.76 -5.79
C LEU A 108 -1.28 10.63 -6.16
N TYR A 109 -1.70 9.83 -7.13
CA TYR A 109 -0.86 8.83 -7.79
C TYR A 109 -0.39 9.39 -9.12
N LEU A 110 0.87 9.81 -9.16
CA LEU A 110 1.50 10.34 -10.37
C LEU A 110 2.14 9.21 -11.19
N TYR A 111 1.89 9.24 -12.50
CA TYR A 111 2.43 8.26 -13.44
C TYR A 111 3.24 9.00 -14.51
N HIS A 112 4.49 8.55 -14.72
CA HIS A 112 5.37 9.16 -15.72
C HIS A 112 5.00 8.75 -17.15
N ARG A 113 4.45 7.54 -17.32
CA ARG A 113 4.04 6.99 -18.63
C ARG A 113 2.63 6.47 -18.56
N GLU A 114 1.92 6.56 -19.69
CA GLU A 114 0.59 5.97 -19.85
C GLU A 114 0.59 4.46 -19.58
N SER A 115 1.67 3.76 -19.93
CA SER A 115 1.85 2.34 -19.61
C SER A 115 1.83 2.05 -18.11
N ASP A 116 2.39 2.95 -17.29
CA ASP A 116 2.44 2.80 -15.83
C ASP A 116 1.04 3.03 -15.24
N PHE A 117 0.30 3.99 -15.79
CA PHE A 117 -1.12 4.18 -15.46
C PHE A 117 -1.95 2.95 -15.86
N ALA A 118 -1.77 2.42 -17.07
CA ALA A 118 -2.48 1.23 -17.56
C ALA A 118 -2.19 -0.01 -16.70
N ALA A 119 -0.94 -0.21 -16.28
CA ALA A 119 -0.56 -1.32 -15.39
C ALA A 119 -1.31 -1.28 -14.03
N GLY A 120 -1.69 -0.09 -13.56
CA GLY A 120 -2.48 0.11 -12.34
C GLY A 120 -3.98 -0.14 -12.47
N ALA A 121 -4.51 -0.40 -13.67
CA ALA A 121 -5.95 -0.46 -13.93
C ALA A 121 -6.69 -1.49 -13.06
N SER A 122 -6.12 -2.68 -12.87
CA SER A 122 -6.73 -3.72 -12.03
C SER A 122 -6.83 -3.29 -10.56
N GLY A 123 -5.84 -2.57 -10.03
CA GLY A 123 -5.87 -2.07 -8.66
C GLY A 123 -6.92 -0.97 -8.49
N ARG A 124 -7.04 -0.07 -9.48
CA ARG A 124 -8.09 0.96 -9.48
C ARG A 124 -9.48 0.35 -9.53
N ALA A 125 -9.71 -0.62 -10.41
CA ALA A 125 -11.00 -1.32 -10.53
C ALA A 125 -11.37 -2.06 -9.23
N MET A 126 -10.39 -2.69 -8.56
CA MET A 126 -10.63 -3.37 -7.29
C MET A 126 -11.03 -2.40 -6.18
N ARG A 127 -10.30 -1.28 -6.04
CA ARG A 127 -10.64 -0.21 -5.08
C ARG A 127 -12.03 0.37 -5.33
N ALA A 128 -12.37 0.65 -6.60
CA ALA A 128 -13.70 1.13 -6.97
C ALA A 128 -14.79 0.11 -6.59
N GLY A 129 -14.53 -1.19 -6.77
CA GLY A 129 -15.42 -2.27 -6.33
C GLY A 129 -15.62 -2.36 -4.82
N PHE A 130 -14.75 -1.75 -4.01
CA PHE A 130 -14.90 -1.62 -2.56
C PHE A 130 -15.47 -0.26 -2.13
N GLY A 131 -15.89 0.59 -3.07
CA GLY A 131 -16.46 1.90 -2.78
C GLY A 131 -15.42 3.01 -2.53
N ILE A 132 -14.13 2.75 -2.77
CA ILE A 132 -13.08 3.76 -2.62
C ILE A 132 -13.17 4.76 -3.77
N HIS A 133 -13.44 6.02 -3.44
CA HIS A 133 -13.51 7.12 -4.40
C HIS A 133 -12.16 7.37 -5.07
N GLN A 134 -12.16 7.43 -6.40
CA GLN A 134 -10.97 7.69 -7.22
C GLN A 134 -11.39 8.56 -8.39
N GLU A 135 -10.56 9.56 -8.68
CA GLU A 135 -10.70 10.42 -9.85
C GLU A 135 -9.47 10.26 -10.74
N VAL A 136 -9.69 10.13 -12.05
CA VAL A 136 -8.60 10.12 -13.03
C VAL A 136 -8.40 11.55 -13.49
N LEU A 137 -7.23 12.10 -13.23
CA LEU A 137 -6.85 13.46 -13.59
C LEU A 137 -5.93 13.44 -14.81
N THR A 138 -6.16 14.39 -15.72
CA THR A 138 -5.25 14.71 -16.83
C THR A 138 -4.41 15.94 -16.50
N ALA A 139 -3.37 16.19 -17.29
CA ALA A 139 -2.57 17.40 -17.16
C ALA A 139 -3.27 18.65 -17.75
N GLU A 140 -4.30 18.43 -18.58
CA GLU A 140 -5.20 19.44 -19.14
C GLU A 140 -6.37 19.73 -18.20
#